data_AF-A0A7W0QZJ9-F1
#
_entry.id   AF-A0A7W0QZJ9-F1
#
_cell.length_a   1.000
_cell.length_b   1.000
_cell.length_c   1.000
_cell.angle_alpha   90.00
_cell.angle_beta   90.00
_cell.angle_gamma   90.00
#
_symmetry.space_group_name_H-M   'P 1'
#
loop_
_entity.id
_entity.type
_entity.pdbx_description
1 polymer ?
#
loop_
_entity_poly.entity_id
_entity_poly.type
_entity_poly.pdbx_seq_one_letter_code
_entity_poly.pdbx_strand_id
1 'polypeptide(L)'
;MSILSPWRHPLRLFGLTAYALTAMPFGVFTFATVIALLAVTAGLMITFIIALPFAWLLFAWSHVLAHAERSRVAALTGTVIADPVPPLTAPTWFGRLRERARSGVRWREIGHHLIRMFVAVVGFALLAAAWSGSLAMVLLPAFVGEMPDATAKFYFFEIGQGGGAALASVVGVLGLVFVAPWVSIGVAHVELAMARALLGPDADTEHAAQVTRLETSRVAAVDSAESERRRIERDLHDGAQQRLVALAANLGAAKQKLAADPEEGRAMVATAHEEAKAALAEIRDLVRGIHPVILEDRGLDAALSSVVARSPVPVTLDIN
;
A
#
# COMPACT_ATOMS: atom_id res chain seq x y z
N MET A 1 17.68 11.53 -6.58
CA MET A 1 17.82 10.13 -7.04
C MET A 1 19.17 9.98 -7.72
N SER A 2 19.96 8.96 -7.38
CA SER A 2 21.24 8.70 -8.07
C SER A 2 20.98 8.23 -9.51
N ILE A 3 21.81 8.64 -10.47
CA ILE A 3 21.68 8.25 -11.89
C ILE A 3 21.75 6.73 -12.09
N LEU A 4 22.46 6.01 -11.21
CA LEU A 4 22.59 4.55 -11.18
C LEU A 4 21.49 3.83 -10.38
N SER A 5 20.47 4.54 -9.91
CA SER A 5 19.31 3.98 -9.20
C SER A 5 18.68 2.74 -9.87
N PRO A 6 18.51 2.68 -11.21
CA PRO A 6 17.89 1.53 -11.88
C PRO A 6 18.63 0.21 -11.62
N TRP A 7 19.96 0.27 -11.54
CA TRP A 7 20.83 -0.90 -11.41
C TRP A 7 20.88 -1.47 -9.99
N ARG A 8 20.37 -0.75 -8.98
CA ARG A 8 20.29 -1.25 -7.60
C ARG A 8 19.25 -2.35 -7.43
N HIS A 9 18.25 -2.41 -8.31
CA HIS A 9 17.17 -3.39 -8.27
C HIS A 9 16.93 -3.99 -9.67
N PRO A 10 17.84 -4.84 -10.17
CA PRO A 10 17.81 -5.32 -11.55
C PRO A 10 16.55 -6.13 -11.87
N LEU A 11 16.03 -6.91 -10.92
CA LEU A 11 14.78 -7.66 -11.08
C LEU A 11 13.57 -6.73 -11.30
N ARG A 12 13.54 -5.58 -10.61
CA ARG A 12 12.47 -4.59 -10.77
C ARG A 12 12.56 -3.90 -12.13
N LEU A 13 13.78 -3.54 -12.56
CA LEU A 13 14.00 -2.97 -13.88
C LEU A 13 13.61 -3.94 -15.00
N PHE A 14 13.96 -5.22 -14.84
CA PHE A 14 13.56 -6.28 -15.76
C PHE A 14 12.03 -6.39 -15.85
N GLY A 15 11.35 -6.45 -14.70
CA GLY A 15 9.89 -6.48 -14.65
C GLY A 15 9.21 -5.29 -15.34
N LEU A 16 9.69 -4.06 -15.08
CA LEU A 16 9.19 -2.84 -15.72
C LEU A 16 9.44 -2.83 -17.23
N THR A 17 10.63 -3.27 -17.66
CA THR A 17 11.00 -3.35 -19.09
C THR A 17 10.16 -4.42 -19.80
N ALA A 18 9.97 -5.60 -19.18
CA ALA A 18 9.13 -6.66 -19.72
C ALA A 18 7.66 -6.23 -19.82
N TYR A 19 7.15 -5.51 -18.82
CA TYR A 19 5.81 -4.93 -18.85
C TYR A 19 5.64 -3.96 -20.02
N ALA A 20 6.57 -3.01 -20.16
CA ALA A 20 6.52 -2.00 -21.21
C ALA A 20 6.74 -2.58 -22.62
N LEU A 21 7.65 -3.56 -22.77
CA LEU A 21 7.90 -4.25 -24.04
C LEU A 21 6.67 -5.04 -24.52
N THR A 22 5.99 -5.72 -23.59
CA THR A 22 4.79 -6.51 -23.91
C THR A 22 3.51 -5.67 -23.95
N ALA A 23 3.58 -4.38 -23.64
CA ALA A 23 2.43 -3.47 -23.67
C ALA A 23 1.86 -3.30 -25.08
N MET A 24 2.70 -3.18 -26.11
CA MET A 24 2.27 -2.98 -27.50
C MET A 24 1.48 -4.17 -28.07
N PRO A 25 2.00 -5.42 -28.07
CA PRO A 25 1.24 -6.55 -28.62
C PRO A 25 -0.07 -6.78 -27.85
N PHE A 26 -0.05 -6.62 -26.53
CA PHE A 26 -1.27 -6.73 -25.71
C PHE A 26 -2.25 -5.58 -25.98
N GLY A 27 -1.75 -4.35 -26.14
CA GLY A 27 -2.54 -3.16 -26.47
C GLY A 27 -3.22 -3.27 -27.83
N VAL A 28 -2.50 -3.74 -28.85
CA VAL A 28 -3.07 -3.99 -30.18
C VAL A 28 -4.15 -5.06 -30.12
N PHE A 29 -3.92 -6.17 -29.41
CA PHE A 29 -4.91 -7.25 -29.25
C PHE A 29 -6.18 -6.78 -28.53
N THR A 30 -6.02 -6.09 -27.39
CA THR A 30 -7.15 -5.57 -26.61
C THR A 30 -7.93 -4.52 -27.39
N PHE A 31 -7.26 -3.57 -28.04
CA PHE A 31 -7.88 -2.59 -28.92
C PHE A 31 -8.67 -3.26 -30.05
N ALA A 32 -8.04 -4.17 -30.81
CA ALA A 32 -8.64 -4.80 -31.99
C ALA A 32 -9.92 -5.59 -31.63
N THR A 33 -9.88 -6.34 -30.53
CA THR A 33 -11.05 -7.13 -30.10
C THR A 33 -12.18 -6.25 -29.55
N VAL A 34 -11.84 -5.22 -28.78
CA VAL A 34 -12.83 -4.29 -28.21
C VAL A 34 -13.45 -3.40 -29.28
N ILE A 35 -12.66 -2.84 -30.20
CA ILE A 35 -13.18 -1.99 -31.28
C ILE A 35 -14.06 -2.78 -32.24
N ALA A 36 -13.71 -4.04 -32.54
CA ALA A 36 -14.53 -4.91 -33.37
C ALA A 36 -15.88 -5.21 -32.70
N LEU A 37 -15.88 -5.58 -31.43
CA LEU A 37 -17.12 -5.83 -30.67
C LEU A 37 -17.98 -4.57 -30.52
N LEU A 38 -17.35 -3.41 -30.31
CA LEU A 38 -18.02 -2.13 -30.24
C LEU A 38 -18.67 -1.77 -31.58
N ALA A 39 -17.94 -1.91 -32.69
CA ALA A 39 -18.43 -1.64 -34.03
C ALA A 39 -19.59 -2.58 -34.42
N VAL A 40 -19.46 -3.88 -34.12
CA VAL A 40 -20.53 -4.87 -34.36
C VAL A 40 -21.77 -4.55 -33.52
N THR A 41 -21.59 -4.26 -32.23
CA THR A 41 -22.71 -3.90 -31.34
C THR A 41 -23.40 -2.63 -31.83
N ALA A 42 -22.64 -1.60 -32.24
CA ALA A 42 -23.18 -0.35 -32.74
C ALA A 42 -23.91 -0.53 -34.08
N GLY A 43 -23.33 -1.31 -35.01
CA GLY A 43 -23.92 -1.59 -36.31
C GLY A 43 -25.22 -2.40 -36.21
N LEU A 44 -25.29 -3.35 -35.27
CA LEU A 44 -26.48 -4.15 -35.00
C LEU A 44 -27.53 -3.41 -34.17
N MET A 45 -27.27 -2.18 -33.70
CA MET A 45 -28.23 -1.42 -32.90
C MET A 45 -29.54 -1.15 -33.64
N ILE A 46 -29.49 -1.10 -34.98
CA ILE A 46 -30.67 -1.02 -35.86
C ILE A 46 -31.62 -2.20 -35.58
N THR A 47 -31.07 -3.38 -35.33
CA THR A 47 -31.77 -4.59 -34.93
C THR A 47 -31.57 -4.83 -33.43
N PHE A 48 -32.24 -4.02 -32.60
CA PHE A 48 -32.08 -3.98 -31.14
C PHE A 48 -31.90 -5.36 -30.48
N ILE A 49 -32.72 -6.35 -30.85
CA ILE A 49 -32.67 -7.71 -30.28
C ILE A 49 -31.34 -8.42 -30.57
N ILE A 50 -30.78 -8.24 -31.76
CA ILE A 50 -29.52 -8.86 -32.19
C ILE A 50 -28.32 -8.14 -31.57
N ALA A 51 -28.40 -6.83 -31.29
CA ALA A 51 -27.33 -6.10 -30.60
C ALA A 51 -27.06 -6.57 -29.16
N LEU A 52 -28.09 -7.05 -28.45
CA LEU A 52 -28.00 -7.40 -27.02
C LEU A 52 -26.92 -8.47 -26.69
N PRO A 53 -26.82 -9.62 -27.39
CA PRO A 53 -25.75 -10.58 -27.14
C PRO A 53 -24.34 -10.01 -27.40
N PHE A 54 -24.17 -9.16 -28.41
CA PHE A 54 -22.87 -8.53 -28.69
C PHE A 54 -22.52 -7.46 -27.66
N ALA A 55 -23.49 -6.68 -27.19
CA ALA A 55 -23.29 -5.76 -26.07
C ALA A 55 -22.89 -6.50 -24.79
N TRP A 56 -23.56 -7.63 -24.50
CA TRP A 56 -23.19 -8.48 -23.37
C TRP A 56 -21.76 -9.02 -23.51
N LEU A 57 -21.42 -9.52 -24.69
CA LEU A 57 -20.08 -10.03 -25.01
C LEU A 57 -19.02 -8.95 -24.89
N LEU A 58 -19.28 -7.73 -25.39
CA LEU A 58 -18.38 -6.57 -25.27
C LEU A 58 -18.02 -6.30 -23.81
N PHE A 59 -19.02 -6.17 -22.93
CA PHE A 59 -18.74 -5.89 -21.52
C PHE A 59 -18.09 -7.07 -20.79
N ALA A 60 -18.51 -8.30 -21.09
CA ALA A 60 -17.90 -9.49 -20.48
C ALA A 60 -16.44 -9.66 -20.91
N TRP A 61 -16.16 -9.50 -22.21
CA TRP A 61 -14.82 -9.58 -22.78
C TRP A 61 -13.91 -8.46 -22.30
N SER A 62 -14.40 -7.21 -22.31
CA SER A 62 -13.66 -6.05 -21.78
C SER A 62 -13.21 -6.27 -20.34
N HIS A 63 -14.04 -6.90 -19.52
CA HIS A 63 -13.72 -7.20 -18.12
C HIS A 63 -12.68 -8.32 -17.97
N VAL A 64 -12.78 -9.38 -18.78
CA VAL A 64 -11.73 -10.43 -18.82
C VAL A 64 -10.38 -9.83 -19.20
N LEU A 65 -10.36 -8.93 -20.20
CA LEU A 65 -9.15 -8.22 -20.60
C LEU A 65 -8.62 -7.28 -19.52
N ALA A 66 -9.50 -6.57 -18.81
CA ALA A 66 -9.13 -5.71 -17.69
C ALA A 66 -8.53 -6.52 -16.53
N HIS A 67 -9.11 -7.68 -16.20
CA HIS A 67 -8.57 -8.61 -15.22
C HIS A 67 -7.19 -9.15 -15.66
N ALA A 68 -7.06 -9.57 -16.92
CA ALA A 68 -5.78 -10.00 -17.48
C ALA A 68 -4.73 -8.89 -17.37
N GLU A 69 -5.10 -7.62 -17.59
CA GLU A 69 -4.19 -6.50 -17.42
C GLU A 69 -3.78 -6.27 -15.96
N ARG A 70 -4.73 -6.27 -15.02
CA ARG A 70 -4.41 -6.14 -13.59
C ARG A 70 -3.46 -7.25 -13.13
N SER A 71 -3.68 -8.48 -13.62
CA SER A 71 -2.80 -9.64 -13.36
C SER A 71 -1.41 -9.46 -13.97
N ARG A 72 -1.30 -8.93 -15.20
CA ARG A 72 0.00 -8.60 -15.82
C ARG A 72 0.76 -7.53 -15.03
N VAL A 73 0.07 -6.48 -14.60
CA VAL A 73 0.66 -5.41 -13.77
C VAL A 73 1.18 -5.98 -12.45
N ALA A 74 0.38 -6.81 -11.77
CA ALA A 74 0.79 -7.45 -10.52
C ALA A 74 2.00 -8.36 -10.72
N ALA A 75 1.99 -9.21 -11.75
CA ALA A 75 3.06 -10.17 -12.02
C ALA A 75 4.40 -9.51 -12.40
N LEU A 76 4.36 -8.44 -13.22
CA LEU A 76 5.57 -7.84 -13.78
C LEU A 76 6.09 -6.64 -12.99
N THR A 77 5.22 -5.91 -12.27
CA THR A 77 5.61 -4.69 -11.54
C THR A 77 5.49 -4.82 -10.02
N GLY A 78 4.84 -5.87 -9.52
CA GLY A 78 4.52 -6.05 -8.10
C GLY A 78 3.44 -5.10 -7.57
N THR A 79 2.82 -4.28 -8.43
CA THR A 79 1.74 -3.38 -8.04
C THR A 79 0.40 -4.10 -8.15
N VAL A 80 -0.37 -4.14 -7.07
CA VAL A 80 -1.74 -4.65 -7.10
C VAL A 80 -2.70 -3.49 -7.39
N ILE A 81 -3.53 -3.64 -8.42
CA ILE A 81 -4.65 -2.74 -8.71
C ILE A 81 -5.93 -3.48 -8.33
N ALA A 82 -6.68 -2.93 -7.36
CA ALA A 82 -7.94 -3.52 -6.93
C ALA A 82 -8.98 -3.48 -8.06
N ASP A 83 -9.89 -4.46 -8.10
CA ASP A 83 -11.01 -4.46 -9.04
C ASP A 83 -12.17 -3.63 -8.49
N PRO A 84 -12.50 -2.48 -9.12
CA PRO A 84 -13.59 -1.62 -8.67
C PRO A 84 -14.98 -2.06 -9.15
N VAL A 85 -15.09 -3.12 -9.97
CA VAL A 85 -16.37 -3.52 -10.55
C VAL A 85 -17.26 -4.17 -9.48
N PRO A 86 -18.44 -3.60 -9.18
CA PRO A 86 -19.35 -4.18 -8.21
C PRO A 86 -19.96 -5.50 -8.72
N PRO A 87 -20.34 -6.43 -7.82
CA PRO A 87 -21.03 -7.64 -8.20
C PRO A 87 -22.41 -7.32 -8.81
N LEU A 88 -22.82 -8.10 -9.81
CA LEU A 88 -24.10 -7.93 -10.47
C LEU A 88 -25.22 -8.43 -9.56
N THR A 89 -26.27 -7.63 -9.38
CA THR A 89 -27.38 -7.94 -8.45
C THR A 89 -28.67 -8.34 -9.14
N ALA A 90 -28.87 -7.92 -10.39
CA ALA A 90 -30.12 -8.17 -11.09
C ALA A 90 -30.37 -9.68 -11.32
N PRO A 91 -31.63 -10.14 -11.13
CA PRO A 91 -31.99 -11.55 -11.31
C PRO A 91 -32.05 -11.95 -12.79
N THR A 92 -32.39 -11.02 -13.68
CA THR A 92 -32.54 -11.28 -15.12
C THR A 92 -31.29 -10.92 -15.91
N TRP A 93 -31.03 -11.63 -17.01
CA TRP A 93 -29.89 -11.37 -17.88
C TRP A 93 -29.92 -9.95 -18.48
N PHE A 94 -31.11 -9.46 -18.86
CA PHE A 94 -31.31 -8.10 -19.36
C PHE A 94 -31.08 -7.04 -18.28
N GLY A 95 -31.51 -7.31 -17.05
CA GLY A 95 -31.21 -6.46 -15.89
C GLY A 95 -29.71 -6.32 -15.65
N ARG A 96 -28.96 -7.43 -15.72
CA ARG A 96 -27.49 -7.41 -15.60
C ARG A 96 -26.81 -6.68 -16.75
N LEU A 97 -27.34 -6.74 -17.97
CA LEU A 97 -26.82 -5.96 -19.10
C LEU A 97 -27.05 -4.46 -18.88
N ARG A 98 -28.24 -4.08 -18.38
CA ARG A 98 -28.56 -2.70 -18.02
C ARG A 98 -27.68 -2.16 -16.88
N GLU A 99 -27.39 -2.98 -15.86
CA GLU A 99 -26.44 -2.64 -14.78
C GLU A 99 -25.06 -2.34 -15.36
N ARG A 100 -24.54 -3.19 -16.26
CA ARG A 100 -23.25 -2.96 -16.93
C ARG A 100 -23.24 -1.68 -17.75
N ALA A 101 -24.26 -1.47 -18.58
CA ALA A 101 -24.36 -0.29 -19.45
C ALA A 101 -24.47 1.04 -18.68
N ARG A 102 -24.96 1.01 -17.44
CA ARG A 102 -25.05 2.19 -16.55
C ARG A 102 -23.84 2.38 -15.64
N SER A 103 -22.93 1.42 -15.59
CA SER A 103 -21.74 1.48 -14.73
C SER A 103 -20.63 2.28 -15.40
N GLY A 104 -20.26 3.43 -14.83
CA GLY A 104 -19.13 4.24 -15.32
C GLY A 104 -17.81 3.47 -15.33
N VAL A 105 -17.59 2.61 -14.33
CA VAL A 105 -16.41 1.73 -14.22
C VAL A 105 -16.27 0.79 -15.42
N ARG A 106 -17.39 0.19 -15.89
CA ARG A 106 -17.39 -0.68 -17.07
C ARG A 106 -16.99 0.06 -18.34
N TRP A 107 -17.41 1.31 -18.48
CA TRP A 107 -17.02 2.16 -19.60
C TRP A 107 -15.56 2.60 -19.52
N ARG A 108 -15.01 2.81 -18.32
CA ARG A 108 -13.57 3.06 -18.11
C ARG A 108 -12.72 1.86 -18.55
N GLU A 109 -13.16 0.62 -18.32
CA GLU A 109 -12.49 -0.58 -18.85
C GLU A 109 -12.40 -0.56 -20.38
N ILE A 110 -13.51 -0.23 -21.06
CA ILE A 110 -13.53 -0.09 -22.54
C ILE A 110 -12.61 1.05 -22.98
N GLY A 111 -12.70 2.22 -22.33
CA GLY A 111 -11.85 3.37 -22.63
C GLY A 111 -10.35 3.09 -22.46
N HIS A 112 -9.97 2.31 -21.45
CA HIS A 112 -8.61 1.84 -21.26
C HIS A 112 -8.09 1.08 -22.49
N HIS A 113 -8.85 0.09 -22.97
CA HIS A 113 -8.44 -0.70 -24.14
C HIS A 113 -8.34 0.14 -25.42
N LEU A 114 -9.18 1.18 -25.56
CA LEU A 114 -9.16 2.09 -26.70
C LEU A 114 -7.94 3.03 -26.68
N ILE A 115 -7.60 3.59 -25.53
CA ILE A 115 -6.51 4.57 -25.41
C ILE A 115 -5.15 3.88 -25.35
N ARG A 116 -5.09 2.72 -24.69
CA ARG A 116 -3.84 2.03 -24.40
C ARG A 116 -3.00 1.72 -25.63
N MET A 117 -3.61 1.31 -26.75
CA MET A 117 -2.86 0.99 -27.96
C MET A 117 -1.95 2.15 -28.38
N PHE A 118 -2.45 3.38 -28.32
CA PHE A 118 -1.68 4.56 -28.72
C PHE A 118 -0.51 4.82 -27.77
N VAL A 119 -0.75 4.72 -26.46
CA VAL A 119 0.30 4.85 -25.43
C VAL A 119 1.36 3.76 -25.61
N ALA A 120 0.94 2.52 -25.82
CA ALA A 120 1.80 1.37 -25.95
C ALA A 120 2.65 1.40 -27.23
N VAL A 121 2.10 1.90 -28.35
CA VAL A 121 2.85 2.09 -29.60
C VAL A 121 3.95 3.14 -29.42
N VAL A 122 3.62 4.28 -28.81
CA VAL A 122 4.62 5.33 -28.52
C VAL A 122 5.67 4.81 -27.55
N GLY A 123 5.24 4.15 -26.46
CA GLY A 123 6.14 3.55 -25.48
C GLY A 123 7.08 2.50 -26.09
N PHE A 124 6.56 1.63 -26.95
CA PHE A 124 7.36 0.65 -27.67
C PHE A 124 8.34 1.29 -28.65
N ALA A 125 7.93 2.33 -29.39
CA ALA A 125 8.83 3.06 -30.29
C ALA A 125 9.98 3.71 -29.53
N LEU A 126 9.71 4.31 -28.36
CA LEU A 126 10.74 4.90 -27.48
C LEU A 126 11.69 3.84 -26.94
N LEU A 127 11.16 2.71 -26.48
CA LEU A 127 11.95 1.57 -26.03
C LEU A 127 12.82 1.01 -27.14
N ALA A 128 12.24 0.75 -28.32
CA ALA A 128 12.95 0.24 -29.48
C ALA A 128 14.08 1.19 -29.85
N ALA A 129 13.81 2.49 -30.00
CA ALA A 129 14.82 3.49 -30.32
C ALA A 129 15.93 3.57 -29.27
N ALA A 130 15.59 3.56 -27.98
CA ALA A 130 16.57 3.66 -26.90
C ALA A 130 17.46 2.41 -26.82
N TRP A 131 16.88 1.21 -26.87
CA TRP A 131 17.64 -0.04 -26.77
C TRP A 131 18.37 -0.39 -28.06
N SER A 132 17.67 -0.43 -29.19
CA SER A 132 18.26 -0.83 -30.48
C SER A 132 19.19 0.24 -31.04
N GLY A 133 18.86 1.52 -30.87
CA GLY A 133 19.73 2.63 -31.29
C GLY A 133 21.04 2.64 -30.51
N SER A 134 20.98 2.48 -29.19
CA SER A 134 22.20 2.39 -28.36
C SER A 134 23.02 1.15 -28.72
N LEU A 135 22.38 -0.02 -28.91
CA LEU A 135 23.06 -1.24 -29.32
C LEU A 135 23.71 -1.11 -30.72
N ALA A 136 23.01 -0.49 -31.68
CA ALA A 136 23.54 -0.25 -33.02
C ALA A 136 24.78 0.64 -32.96
N MET A 137 24.79 1.68 -32.11
CA MET A 137 25.96 2.53 -31.91
C MET A 137 27.13 1.79 -31.24
N VAL A 138 26.86 0.94 -30.25
CA VAL A 138 27.90 0.11 -29.61
C VAL A 138 28.60 -0.79 -30.64
N LEU A 139 27.81 -1.44 -31.48
CA LEU A 139 28.31 -2.38 -32.48
C LEU A 139 28.90 -1.68 -33.71
N LEU A 140 28.65 -0.37 -33.89
CA LEU A 140 29.00 0.37 -35.10
C LEU A 140 30.46 0.19 -35.56
N PRO A 141 31.49 0.24 -34.69
CA PRO A 141 32.88 0.02 -35.10
C PRO A 141 33.14 -1.33 -35.78
N ALA A 142 32.34 -2.35 -35.47
CA ALA A 142 32.54 -3.69 -35.99
C ALA A 142 32.10 -3.86 -37.45
N PHE A 143 31.10 -3.08 -37.91
CA PHE A 143 30.47 -3.30 -39.23
C PHE A 143 30.38 -2.06 -40.11
N VAL A 144 30.71 -0.85 -39.61
CA VAL A 144 30.79 0.37 -40.45
C VAL A 144 31.83 0.22 -41.57
N GLY A 145 32.81 -0.68 -41.36
CA GLY A 145 33.76 -1.22 -42.34
C GLY A 145 33.15 -1.66 -43.66
N GLU A 146 32.02 -2.35 -43.55
CA GLU A 146 31.39 -3.14 -44.60
C GLU A 146 30.25 -2.37 -45.29
N MET A 147 29.91 -1.19 -44.78
CA MET A 147 28.85 -0.36 -45.34
C MET A 147 29.25 0.32 -46.65
N PRO A 148 28.29 0.59 -47.56
CA PRO A 148 28.50 1.49 -48.68
C PRO A 148 29.04 2.83 -48.19
N ASP A 149 30.06 3.36 -48.87
CA ASP A 149 30.77 4.60 -48.51
C ASP A 149 31.45 4.58 -47.13
N ALA A 150 31.56 3.42 -46.46
CA ALA A 150 32.16 3.28 -45.13
C ALA A 150 31.57 4.24 -44.08
N THR A 151 30.30 4.63 -44.26
CA THR A 151 29.60 5.59 -43.40
C THR A 151 28.20 5.10 -43.00
N ALA A 152 27.82 5.36 -41.76
CA ALA A 152 26.49 5.12 -41.23
C ALA A 152 25.70 6.42 -41.15
N LYS A 153 24.54 6.47 -41.78
CA LYS A 153 23.67 7.66 -41.86
C LYS A 153 22.59 7.62 -40.78
N PHE A 154 22.68 8.49 -39.79
CA PHE A 154 21.73 8.64 -38.69
C PHE A 154 20.88 9.90 -38.87
N TYR A 155 20.12 9.98 -39.98
CA TYR A 155 19.18 11.05 -40.36
C TYR A 155 19.75 12.50 -40.34
N PHE A 156 20.17 13.00 -39.18
CA PHE A 156 20.78 14.31 -38.93
C PHE A 156 22.30 14.34 -39.02
N PHE A 157 22.98 13.20 -38.96
CA PHE A 157 24.45 13.13 -39.02
C PHE A 157 24.93 11.81 -39.65
N GLU A 158 26.16 11.83 -40.16
CA GLU A 158 26.82 10.66 -40.75
C GLU A 158 28.08 10.31 -39.94
N ILE A 159 28.31 9.03 -39.67
CA ILE A 159 29.47 8.53 -38.93
C ILE A 159 30.30 7.65 -39.83
N GLY A 160 31.53 8.06 -40.12
CA GLY A 160 32.51 7.26 -40.84
C GLY A 160 33.33 6.32 -39.95
N GLN A 161 34.17 5.50 -40.59
CA GLN A 161 35.18 4.66 -39.95
C GLN A 161 36.17 5.45 -39.07
N GLY A 162 36.84 4.74 -38.16
CA GLY A 162 37.87 5.31 -37.29
C GLY A 162 37.32 6.00 -36.04
N GLY A 163 37.80 7.21 -35.74
CA GLY A 163 37.49 7.90 -34.48
C GLY A 163 36.00 8.21 -34.25
N GLY A 164 35.26 8.51 -35.32
CA GLY A 164 33.82 8.76 -35.24
C GLY A 164 33.03 7.54 -34.77
N ALA A 165 33.34 6.36 -35.33
CA ALA A 165 32.73 5.10 -34.91
C ALA A 165 33.09 4.74 -33.45
N ALA A 166 34.33 4.98 -33.02
CA ALA A 166 34.74 4.76 -31.63
C ALA A 166 33.96 5.65 -30.65
N LEU A 167 33.81 6.95 -30.96
CA LEU A 167 33.01 7.87 -30.15
C LEU A 167 31.54 7.45 -30.12
N ALA A 168 30.98 7.05 -31.26
CA ALA A 168 29.62 6.53 -31.34
C ALA A 168 29.42 5.30 -30.44
N SER A 169 30.39 4.38 -30.39
CA SER A 169 30.33 3.23 -29.50
C SER A 169 30.29 3.63 -28.02
N VAL A 170 31.09 4.62 -27.61
CA VAL A 170 31.03 5.18 -26.25
C VAL A 170 29.66 5.79 -25.95
N VAL A 171 29.12 6.58 -26.87
CA VAL A 171 27.76 7.15 -26.75
C VAL A 171 26.71 6.05 -26.66
N GLY A 172 26.85 4.97 -27.44
CA GLY A 172 25.99 3.80 -27.38
C GLY A 172 26.05 3.09 -26.02
N VAL A 173 27.24 2.93 -25.43
CA VAL A 173 27.39 2.36 -24.08
C VAL A 173 26.70 3.24 -23.04
N LEU A 174 26.89 4.57 -23.11
CA LEU A 174 26.19 5.51 -22.23
C LEU A 174 24.67 5.43 -22.43
N GLY A 175 24.21 5.27 -23.68
CA GLY A 175 22.81 5.05 -24.02
C GLY A 175 22.24 3.78 -23.38
N LEU A 176 22.94 2.65 -23.47
CA LEU A 176 22.53 1.37 -22.86
C LEU A 176 22.53 1.41 -21.34
N VAL A 177 23.52 2.07 -20.72
CA VAL A 177 23.68 2.08 -19.26
C VAL A 177 22.75 3.09 -18.58
N PHE A 178 22.49 4.22 -19.22
CA PHE A 178 21.74 5.32 -18.63
C PHE A 178 20.41 5.57 -19.34
N VAL A 179 20.42 5.84 -20.65
CA VAL A 179 19.21 6.29 -21.35
C VAL A 179 18.15 5.20 -21.43
N ALA A 180 18.50 4.00 -21.90
CA ALA A 180 17.54 2.93 -22.15
C ALA A 180 16.83 2.45 -20.87
N PRO A 181 17.50 2.24 -19.71
CA PRO A 181 16.85 1.91 -18.45
C PRO A 181 15.89 2.99 -17.96
N TRP A 182 16.28 4.28 -18.06
CA TRP A 182 15.42 5.39 -17.64
C TRP A 182 14.21 5.55 -18.56
N VAL A 183 14.36 5.34 -19.87
CA VAL A 183 13.24 5.27 -20.81
C VAL A 183 12.30 4.12 -20.46
N SER A 184 12.82 2.91 -20.17
CA SER A 184 11.98 1.79 -19.73
C SER A 184 11.16 2.10 -18.48
N ILE A 185 11.78 2.75 -17.49
CA ILE A 185 11.09 3.16 -16.25
C ILE A 185 10.01 4.20 -16.57
N GLY A 186 10.33 5.21 -17.37
CA GLY A 186 9.40 6.27 -17.76
C GLY A 186 8.17 5.71 -18.47
N VAL A 187 8.38 4.87 -19.50
CA VAL A 187 7.28 4.24 -20.25
C VAL A 187 6.43 3.34 -19.33
N ALA A 188 7.06 2.51 -18.50
CA ALA A 188 6.34 1.65 -17.58
C ALA A 188 5.51 2.44 -16.56
N HIS A 189 5.99 3.59 -16.08
CA HIS A 189 5.22 4.45 -15.18
C HIS A 189 4.04 5.11 -15.87
N VAL A 190 4.16 5.53 -17.12
CA VAL A 190 3.03 6.09 -17.90
C VAL A 190 1.94 5.03 -18.09
N GLU A 191 2.31 3.82 -18.50
CA GLU A 191 1.39 2.69 -18.63
C GLU A 191 0.71 2.35 -17.30
N LEU A 192 1.46 2.32 -16.21
CA LEU A 192 0.95 2.03 -14.87
C LEU A 192 0.02 3.13 -14.35
N ALA A 193 0.34 4.40 -14.61
CA ALA A 193 -0.51 5.52 -14.25
C ALA A 193 -1.85 5.46 -14.99
N MET A 194 -1.83 5.18 -16.29
CA MET A 194 -3.04 4.97 -17.10
C MET A 194 -3.86 3.78 -16.58
N ALA A 195 -3.21 2.64 -16.30
CA ALA A 195 -3.89 1.45 -15.77
C ALA A 195 -4.53 1.73 -14.41
N ARG A 196 -3.85 2.44 -13.49
CA ARG A 196 -4.44 2.84 -12.20
C ARG A 196 -5.62 3.80 -12.39
N ALA A 197 -5.46 4.81 -13.25
CA ALA A 197 -6.48 5.82 -13.49
C ALA A 197 -7.75 5.25 -14.14
N LEU A 198 -7.64 4.22 -14.99
CA LEU A 198 -8.79 3.68 -15.72
C LEU A 198 -9.30 2.34 -15.20
N LEU A 199 -8.44 1.50 -14.60
CA LEU A 199 -8.82 0.18 -14.09
C LEU A 199 -8.89 0.09 -12.57
N GLY A 200 -8.39 1.11 -11.84
CA GLY A 200 -8.43 1.18 -10.38
C GLY A 200 -9.71 1.81 -9.83
N PRO A 201 -9.92 1.71 -8.51
CA PRO A 201 -11.01 2.40 -7.81
C PRO A 201 -10.94 3.91 -7.99
N ASP A 202 -12.11 4.57 -7.99
CA ASP A 202 -12.16 6.02 -7.98
C ASP A 202 -11.55 6.54 -6.67
N ALA A 203 -10.83 7.66 -6.71
CA ALA A 203 -10.15 8.24 -5.55
C ALA A 203 -11.09 8.38 -4.34
N ASP A 204 -12.35 8.74 -4.57
CA ASP A 204 -13.37 8.89 -3.53
C ASP A 204 -13.71 7.57 -2.83
N THR A 205 -13.71 6.46 -3.57
CA THR A 205 -13.97 5.12 -3.00
C THR A 205 -12.78 4.61 -2.21
N GLU A 206 -11.55 4.94 -2.62
CA GLU A 206 -10.34 4.63 -1.87
C GLU A 206 -10.26 5.44 -0.57
N HIS A 207 -10.61 6.73 -0.62
CA HIS A 207 -10.69 7.59 0.56
C HIS A 207 -11.77 7.11 1.53
N ALA A 208 -12.97 6.79 1.03
CA ALA A 208 -14.05 6.24 1.87
C ALA A 208 -13.63 4.92 2.52
N ALA A 209 -13.00 4.00 1.78
CA ALA A 209 -12.49 2.75 2.33
C ALA A 209 -11.40 2.97 3.39
N GLN A 210 -10.55 3.98 3.22
CA GLN A 210 -9.56 4.36 4.24
C GLN A 210 -10.21 4.91 5.50
N VAL A 211 -11.22 5.78 5.38
CA VAL A 211 -11.99 6.29 6.51
C VAL A 211 -12.64 5.14 7.27
N THR A 212 -13.34 4.23 6.60
CA THR A 212 -13.96 3.07 7.25
C THR A 212 -12.94 2.17 7.97
N ARG A 213 -11.77 1.95 7.37
CA ARG A 213 -10.68 1.20 8.04
C ARG A 213 -10.17 1.91 9.29
N LEU A 214 -9.98 3.23 9.23
CA LEU A 214 -9.54 4.03 10.37
C LEU A 214 -10.59 4.05 11.48
N GLU A 215 -11.86 4.20 11.12
CA GLU A 215 -12.98 4.13 12.06
C GLU A 215 -13.05 2.75 12.74
N THR A 216 -12.94 1.67 11.97
CA THR A 216 -12.95 0.30 12.51
C THR A 216 -11.77 0.06 13.45
N SER A 217 -10.57 0.51 13.07
CA SER A 217 -9.40 0.41 13.92
C SER A 217 -9.53 1.25 15.19
N ARG A 218 -10.17 2.42 15.10
CA ARG A 218 -10.39 3.30 16.25
C ARG A 218 -11.39 2.67 17.22
N VAL A 219 -12.49 2.10 16.71
CA VAL A 219 -13.47 1.38 17.53
C VAL A 219 -12.79 0.20 18.23
N ALA A 220 -12.03 -0.62 17.50
CA ALA A 220 -11.30 -1.75 18.10
C ALA A 220 -10.31 -1.32 19.19
N ALA A 221 -9.59 -0.20 19.00
CA ALA A 221 -8.68 0.34 19.99
C ALA A 221 -9.41 0.87 21.24
N VAL A 222 -10.55 1.55 21.05
CA VAL A 222 -11.38 2.05 22.16
C VAL A 222 -11.98 0.89 22.95
N ASP A 223 -12.51 -0.13 22.28
CA ASP A 223 -13.07 -1.32 22.93
C ASP A 223 -12.00 -2.07 23.73
N SER A 224 -10.79 -2.18 23.18
CA SER A 224 -9.64 -2.76 23.89
C SER A 224 -9.30 -1.95 25.13
N ALA A 225 -9.18 -0.62 25.02
CA ALA A 225 -8.89 0.25 26.16
C ALA A 225 -9.99 0.21 27.23
N GLU A 226 -11.27 0.15 26.85
CA GLU A 226 -12.39 0.05 27.78
C GLU A 226 -12.41 -1.31 28.49
N SER A 227 -12.10 -2.39 27.78
CA SER A 227 -11.96 -3.73 28.37
C SER A 227 -10.83 -3.78 29.41
N GLU A 228 -9.71 -3.12 29.12
CA GLU A 228 -8.56 -3.02 30.00
C GLU A 228 -8.91 -2.21 31.25
N ARG A 229 -9.58 -1.06 31.08
CA ARG A 229 -10.07 -0.25 32.20
C ARG A 229 -10.97 -1.06 33.13
N ARG A 230 -11.95 -1.79 32.58
CA ARG A 230 -12.87 -2.64 33.37
C ARG A 230 -12.14 -3.76 34.12
N ARG A 231 -11.03 -4.27 33.57
CA ARG A 231 -10.18 -5.27 34.25
C ARG A 231 -9.45 -4.63 35.43
N ILE A 232 -8.77 -3.50 35.21
CA ILE A 232 -8.06 -2.75 36.26
C ILE A 232 -9.01 -2.36 37.40
N GLU A 233 -10.21 -1.90 37.06
CA GLU A 233 -11.23 -1.52 38.06
C GLU A 233 -11.65 -2.71 38.93
N ARG A 234 -11.86 -3.90 38.33
CA ARG A 234 -12.15 -5.13 39.07
C ARG A 234 -10.97 -5.57 39.94
N ASP A 235 -9.78 -5.62 39.38
CA ASP A 235 -8.58 -6.05 40.11
C ASP A 235 -8.30 -5.12 41.31
N LEU A 236 -8.53 -3.81 41.13
CA LEU A 236 -8.40 -2.83 42.21
C LEU A 236 -9.49 -3.02 43.27
N HIS A 237 -10.74 -3.17 42.85
CA HIS A 237 -11.86 -3.36 43.76
C HIS A 237 -11.68 -4.64 44.60
N ASP A 238 -11.36 -5.76 43.96
CA ASP A 238 -11.20 -7.05 44.62
C ASP A 238 -9.95 -7.06 45.52
N GLY A 239 -8.85 -6.46 45.07
CA GLY A 239 -7.62 -6.31 45.86
C GLY A 239 -7.83 -5.43 47.10
N ALA A 240 -8.59 -4.34 46.97
CA ALA A 240 -8.94 -3.48 48.11
C ALA A 240 -9.86 -4.21 49.10
N GLN A 241 -10.86 -4.95 48.62
CA GLN A 241 -11.76 -5.72 49.47
C GLN A 241 -11.04 -6.80 50.28
N GLN A 242 -10.20 -7.62 49.64
CA GLN A 242 -9.43 -8.67 50.33
C GLN A 242 -8.58 -8.09 51.47
N ARG A 243 -7.93 -6.95 51.23
CA ARG A 243 -7.09 -6.27 52.22
C ARG A 243 -7.89 -5.66 53.37
N LEU A 244 -9.05 -5.05 53.09
CA LEU A 244 -9.93 -4.51 54.14
C LEU A 244 -10.50 -5.62 55.03
N VAL A 245 -10.85 -6.76 54.45
CA VAL A 245 -11.30 -7.95 55.21
C VAL A 245 -10.18 -8.48 56.11
N ALA A 246 -8.96 -8.61 55.58
CA ALA A 246 -7.80 -9.03 56.37
C ALA A 246 -7.49 -8.06 57.53
N LEU A 247 -7.54 -6.76 57.28
CA LEU A 247 -7.34 -5.73 58.31
C LEU A 247 -8.41 -5.78 59.40
N ALA A 248 -9.68 -5.97 59.03
CA ALA A 248 -10.78 -6.12 59.98
C ALA A 248 -10.62 -7.37 60.86
N ALA A 249 -10.17 -8.49 60.28
CA ALA A 249 -9.87 -9.72 61.01
C ALA A 249 -8.71 -9.54 62.00
N ASN A 250 -7.60 -8.92 61.57
CA ASN A 250 -6.44 -8.64 62.40
C ASN A 250 -6.79 -7.71 63.58
N LEU A 251 -7.59 -6.66 63.34
CA LEU A 251 -8.09 -5.78 64.39
C LEU A 251 -9.04 -6.49 65.36
N GLY A 252 -9.89 -7.41 64.86
CA GLY A 252 -10.76 -8.24 65.70
C GLY A 252 -9.97 -9.15 66.65
N ALA A 253 -8.92 -9.79 66.14
CA ALA A 253 -8.00 -10.62 66.93
C ALA A 253 -7.24 -9.77 67.97
N ALA A 254 -6.74 -8.61 67.57
CA ALA A 254 -6.05 -7.67 68.47
C ALA A 254 -6.97 -7.21 69.61
N LYS A 255 -8.26 -6.93 69.33
CA LYS A 255 -9.25 -6.54 70.35
C LYS A 255 -9.51 -7.63 71.38
N GLN A 256 -9.62 -8.90 70.95
CA GLN A 256 -9.75 -10.03 71.87
C GLN A 256 -8.50 -10.21 72.73
N LYS A 257 -7.32 -10.07 72.11
CA LYS A 257 -6.04 -10.21 72.78
C LYS A 257 -5.79 -9.10 73.81
N LEU A 258 -6.16 -7.85 73.52
CA LEU A 258 -6.12 -6.72 74.46
C LEU A 258 -6.86 -6.97 75.78
N ALA A 259 -7.91 -7.80 75.76
CA ALA A 259 -8.66 -8.17 76.97
C ALA A 259 -7.97 -9.27 77.81
N ALA A 260 -7.11 -10.09 77.19
CA ALA A 260 -6.42 -11.21 77.82
C ALA A 260 -4.95 -10.90 78.17
N ASP A 261 -4.24 -10.20 77.28
CA ASP A 261 -2.87 -9.72 77.40
C ASP A 261 -2.76 -8.31 76.79
N PRO A 262 -2.72 -7.25 77.64
CA PRO A 262 -2.69 -5.87 77.18
C PRO A 262 -1.41 -5.45 76.45
N GLU A 263 -0.27 -6.09 76.71
CA GLU A 263 1.01 -5.77 76.04
C GLU A 263 1.02 -6.36 74.62
N GLU A 264 0.70 -7.65 74.50
CA GLU A 264 0.66 -8.34 73.21
C GLU A 264 -0.45 -7.77 72.30
N GLY A 265 -1.61 -7.44 72.87
CA GLY A 265 -2.70 -6.80 72.14
C GLY A 265 -2.37 -5.39 71.64
N ARG A 266 -1.61 -4.59 72.41
CA ARG A 266 -1.13 -3.26 71.95
C ARG A 266 -0.15 -3.39 70.80
N ALA A 267 0.74 -4.38 70.82
CA ALA A 267 1.66 -4.66 69.71
C ALA A 267 0.91 -5.06 68.43
N MET A 268 -0.12 -5.91 68.52
CA MET A 268 -0.94 -6.31 67.36
C MET A 268 -1.72 -5.13 66.75
N VAL A 269 -2.23 -4.20 67.57
CA VAL A 269 -2.89 -2.97 67.07
C VAL A 269 -1.89 -2.08 66.32
N ALA A 270 -0.65 -1.95 66.83
CA ALA A 270 0.39 -1.18 66.15
C ALA A 270 0.74 -1.79 64.77
N THR A 271 0.86 -3.11 64.68
CA THR A 271 1.10 -3.80 63.40
C THR A 271 -0.05 -3.60 62.41
N ALA A 272 -1.30 -3.80 62.85
CA ALA A 272 -2.47 -3.58 61.99
C ALA A 272 -2.57 -2.11 61.50
N HIS A 273 -2.16 -1.15 62.33
CA HIS A 273 -2.13 0.27 61.94
C HIS A 273 -1.08 0.56 60.86
N GLU A 274 0.11 -0.04 60.95
CA GLU A 274 1.15 0.11 59.92
C GLU A 274 0.78 -0.63 58.61
N GLU A 275 0.14 -1.80 58.68
CA GLU A 275 -0.41 -2.50 57.51
C GLU A 275 -1.48 -1.65 56.78
N ALA A 276 -2.35 -0.97 57.55
CA ALA A 276 -3.35 -0.06 56.98
C ALA A 276 -2.72 1.15 56.28
N LYS A 277 -1.67 1.74 56.87
CA LYS A 277 -0.91 2.84 56.25
C LYS A 277 -0.24 2.40 54.95
N ALA A 278 0.40 1.23 54.94
CA ALA A 278 1.06 0.69 53.76
C ALA A 278 0.05 0.44 52.62
N ALA A 279 -1.11 -0.15 52.91
CA ALA A 279 -2.17 -0.37 51.93
C ALA A 279 -2.75 0.94 51.35
N LEU A 280 -2.96 1.97 52.19
CA LEU A 280 -3.39 3.29 51.74
C LEU A 280 -2.34 3.98 50.87
N ALA A 281 -1.05 3.78 51.14
CA ALA A 281 0.03 4.30 50.31
C ALA A 281 0.04 3.62 48.92
N GLU A 282 -0.06 2.30 48.85
CA GLU A 282 -0.13 1.55 47.59
C GLU A 282 -1.34 1.94 46.73
N ILE A 283 -2.53 2.07 47.32
CA ILE A 283 -3.74 2.51 46.58
C ILE A 283 -3.55 3.93 46.05
N ARG A 284 -2.99 4.82 46.85
CA ARG A 284 -2.73 6.22 46.45
C ARG A 284 -1.70 6.30 45.32
N ASP A 285 -0.69 5.45 45.33
CA ASP A 285 0.33 5.40 44.27
C ASP A 285 -0.24 4.80 42.98
N LEU A 286 -1.12 3.79 43.08
CA LEU A 286 -1.83 3.22 41.93
C LEU A 286 -2.81 4.23 41.29
N VAL A 287 -3.59 4.95 42.11
CA VAL A 287 -4.51 6.00 41.64
C VAL A 287 -3.75 7.13 40.95
N ARG A 288 -2.56 7.49 41.46
CA ARG A 288 -1.68 8.48 40.82
C ARG A 288 -0.99 7.95 39.55
N GLY A 289 -0.75 6.64 39.45
CA GLY A 289 -0.13 6.01 38.28
C GLY A 289 -1.07 5.83 37.08
N ILE A 290 -2.39 5.74 37.32
CA ILE A 290 -3.41 5.54 36.27
C ILE A 290 -3.87 6.88 35.66
N HIS A 291 -3.71 8.00 36.35
CA HIS A 291 -4.17 9.30 35.86
C HIS A 291 -3.09 9.97 34.98
N PRO A 292 -3.30 10.21 33.67
CA PRO A 292 -2.32 10.81 32.79
C PRO A 292 -2.22 12.34 32.97
N VAL A 293 -2.20 12.82 34.22
CA VAL A 293 -2.13 14.27 34.54
C VAL A 293 -0.83 14.89 34.07
N ILE A 294 0.26 14.10 34.02
CA ILE A 294 1.57 14.64 33.66
C ILE A 294 1.61 15.06 32.18
N LEU A 295 0.83 14.39 31.31
CA LEU A 295 0.79 14.72 29.89
C LEU A 295 -0.02 16.00 29.62
N GLU A 296 -1.09 16.24 30.39
CA GLU A 296 -1.94 17.44 30.27
C GLU A 296 -1.32 18.68 30.93
N ASP A 297 -0.70 18.54 32.11
CA ASP A 297 -0.17 19.70 32.86
C ASP A 297 1.29 20.06 32.51
N ARG A 298 2.10 19.09 32.08
CA ARG A 298 3.56 19.27 31.93
C ARG A 298 4.11 18.81 30.57
N GLY A 299 3.25 18.35 29.67
CA GLY A 299 3.61 17.95 28.32
C GLY A 299 4.26 16.56 28.23
N LEU A 300 4.53 16.16 26.98
CA LEU A 300 4.98 14.81 26.61
C LEU A 300 6.32 14.43 27.26
N ASP A 301 7.24 15.39 27.39
CA ASP A 301 8.56 15.18 28.00
C ASP A 301 8.43 14.75 29.47
N ALA A 302 7.74 15.55 30.28
CA ALA A 302 7.56 15.26 31.69
C ALA A 302 6.85 13.91 31.91
N ALA A 303 5.92 13.56 31.03
CA ALA A 303 5.19 12.30 31.10
C ALA A 303 6.11 11.10 30.82
N LEU A 304 6.88 11.14 29.74
CA LEU A 304 7.85 10.09 29.38
C LEU A 304 8.96 9.97 30.43
N SER A 305 9.48 11.09 30.93
CA SER A 305 10.46 11.15 32.01
C SER A 305 9.94 10.48 33.29
N SER A 306 8.67 10.67 33.64
CA SER A 306 8.06 10.03 34.82
C SER A 306 7.87 8.51 34.68
N VAL A 307 7.64 8.03 33.46
CA VAL A 307 7.48 6.59 33.17
C VAL A 307 8.85 5.91 33.21
N VAL A 308 9.87 6.53 32.60
CA VAL A 308 11.25 6.02 32.60
C VAL A 308 11.84 5.96 34.01
N ALA A 309 11.54 6.94 34.88
CA ALA A 309 11.99 6.95 36.27
C ALA A 309 11.46 5.78 37.11
N ARG A 310 10.39 5.11 36.68
CA ARG A 310 9.81 3.93 37.33
C ARG A 310 10.18 2.62 36.66
N SER A 311 11.01 2.65 35.62
CA SER A 311 11.43 1.45 34.91
C SER A 311 12.36 0.59 35.78
N PRO A 312 12.06 -0.71 35.98
CA PRO A 312 12.94 -1.63 36.70
C PRO A 312 14.20 -2.02 35.90
N VAL A 313 14.28 -1.60 34.63
CA VAL A 313 15.42 -1.81 33.73
C VAL A 313 16.03 -0.44 33.39
N PRO A 314 17.38 -0.30 33.26
CA PRO A 314 17.98 0.98 32.86
C PRO A 314 17.49 1.38 31.47
N VAL A 315 16.80 2.52 31.39
CA VAL A 315 16.30 3.08 30.13
C VAL A 315 16.82 4.50 30.00
N THR A 316 17.45 4.79 28.86
CA THR A 316 17.87 6.15 28.48
C THR A 316 16.76 6.77 27.65
N LEU A 317 16.24 7.92 28.11
CA LEU A 317 15.23 8.69 27.39
C LEU A 317 15.92 9.81 26.62
N ASP A 318 15.66 9.88 25.32
CA ASP A 318 16.11 10.97 24.46
C ASP A 318 14.87 11.63 23.82
N ILE A 319 14.73 12.93 24.03
CA ILE A 319 13.56 13.71 23.64
C ILE A 319 14.07 14.82 22.71
N ASN A 320 13.68 14.74 21.44
CA ASN A 320 13.98 15.76 20.43
C ASN A 320 13.07 16.98 20.56
#